data_AF-A0A7L1X071-F1
#
_entry.id   AF-A0A7L1X071-F1
#
_cell.length_a   1.000
_cell.length_b   1.000
_cell.length_c   1.000
_cell.angle_alpha   90.00
_cell.angle_beta   90.00
_cell.angle_gamma   90.00
#
_symmetry.space_group_name_H-M   'P 1'
#
loop_
_entity.id
_entity.type
_entity.pdbx_description
1 polymer ?
#
loop_
_entity_poly.entity_id
_entity_poly.type
_entity_poly.pdbx_seq_one_letter_code
_entity_poly.pdbx_strand_id
1 'polypeptide(L)'
;MASTFSPAASTQPALPSGLAVFKTIPYAFILPEIFCGTWVWILVAATSVSFPLLQGWVMYVSLSSCLISLLLLISYVFGFHKNSENWKVLDSLYHGATAILYMSAAVLQANATIRSESESVSHLPLYYQLNSAASFFAFITTFLYILHAFSIYYQ
;
A
#
# COMPACT_ATOMS: atom_id res chain seq x y z
N MET A 1 -32.22 47.15 -0.91
CA MET A 1 -31.08 46.50 -0.24
C MET A 1 -31.02 45.06 -0.72
N ALA A 2 -30.10 44.73 -1.63
CA ALA A 2 -29.87 43.35 -2.05
C ALA A 2 -29.01 42.67 -0.98
N SER A 3 -29.51 41.58 -0.40
CA SER A 3 -28.80 40.75 0.57
C SER A 3 -27.61 40.08 -0.12
N THR A 4 -26.40 40.44 0.32
CA THR A 4 -25.17 39.74 -0.05
C THR A 4 -25.21 38.34 0.56
N PHE A 5 -25.45 37.33 -0.28
CA PHE A 5 -25.30 35.93 0.09
C PHE A 5 -23.82 35.72 0.41
N SER A 6 -23.48 35.50 1.69
CA SER A 6 -22.12 35.02 2.03
C SER A 6 -21.99 33.62 1.44
N PRO A 7 -20.97 33.33 0.61
CA PRO A 7 -20.73 31.95 0.23
C PRO A 7 -20.45 31.18 1.52
N ALA A 8 -21.23 30.14 1.79
CA ALA A 8 -20.91 29.19 2.83
C ALA A 8 -19.51 28.66 2.52
N ALA A 9 -18.51 29.07 3.30
CA ALA A 9 -17.19 28.50 3.22
C ALA A 9 -17.36 27.01 3.52
N SER A 10 -17.20 26.16 2.50
CA SER A 10 -17.09 24.73 2.71
C SER A 10 -15.81 24.52 3.50
N THR A 11 -15.91 24.38 4.82
CA THR A 11 -14.78 24.04 5.67
C THR A 11 -14.43 22.59 5.39
N GLN A 12 -13.73 22.35 4.26
CA GLN A 12 -13.16 21.05 3.93
C GLN A 12 -12.39 20.54 5.15
N PRO A 13 -12.62 19.29 5.60
CA PRO A 13 -11.91 18.74 6.74
C PRO A 13 -10.41 18.84 6.50
N ALA A 14 -9.70 19.37 7.49
CA ALA A 14 -8.25 19.49 7.42
C ALA A 14 -7.60 18.11 7.39
N LEU A 15 -6.61 17.91 6.51
CA LEU A 15 -5.81 16.68 6.52
C LEU A 15 -5.14 16.52 7.91
N PRO A 16 -5.14 15.31 8.49
CA PRO A 16 -4.52 15.07 9.77
C PRO A 16 -3.01 15.22 9.65
N SER A 17 -2.38 15.68 10.74
CA SER A 17 -0.92 15.78 10.87
C SER A 17 -0.47 15.30 12.24
N GLY A 18 0.82 14.99 12.37
CA GLY A 18 1.39 14.45 13.61
C GLY A 18 0.74 13.13 14.04
N LEU A 19 0.41 13.00 15.33
CA LEU A 19 -0.19 11.77 15.87
C LEU A 19 -1.65 11.56 15.45
N ALA A 20 -2.33 12.58 14.92
CA ALA A 20 -3.72 12.44 14.46
C ALA A 20 -3.83 11.48 13.26
N VAL A 21 -2.77 11.39 12.44
CA VAL A 21 -2.67 10.49 11.27
C VAL A 21 -3.03 9.05 11.65
N PHE A 22 -2.56 8.58 12.80
CA PHE A 22 -2.79 7.19 13.26
C PHE A 22 -4.21 6.93 13.78
N LYS A 23 -5.05 7.95 13.92
CA LYS A 23 -6.44 7.84 14.40
C LYS A 23 -7.46 8.23 13.33
N THR A 24 -7.03 8.79 12.21
CA THR A 24 -7.91 9.29 11.16
C THR A 24 -7.91 8.32 9.99
N ILE A 25 -9.08 7.77 9.66
CA ILE A 25 -9.27 7.00 8.43
C ILE A 25 -9.31 7.98 7.25
N PRO A 26 -8.58 7.71 6.15
CA PRO A 26 -7.86 6.46 5.87
C PRO A 26 -6.39 6.41 6.24
N TYR A 27 -5.79 7.52 6.67
CA TYR A 27 -4.36 7.63 6.97
C TYR A 27 -3.83 6.63 8.00
N ALA A 28 -4.69 6.13 8.89
CA ALA A 28 -4.37 5.04 9.80
C ALA A 28 -3.96 3.73 9.09
N PHE A 29 -4.39 3.51 7.84
CA PHE A 29 -4.03 2.33 7.04
C PHE A 29 -2.57 2.33 6.57
N ILE A 30 -1.89 3.48 6.55
CA ILE A 30 -0.50 3.57 6.09
C ILE A 30 0.45 2.68 6.93
N LEU A 31 0.20 2.56 8.25
CA LEU A 31 1.01 1.69 9.10
C LEU A 31 0.89 0.20 8.75
N PRO A 32 -0.31 -0.40 8.71
CA PRO A 32 -0.45 -1.78 8.29
C PRO A 32 -0.07 -2.00 6.82
N GLU A 33 -0.23 -1.02 5.92
CA GLU A 33 0.26 -1.09 4.53
C GLU A 33 1.79 -1.28 4.50
N ILE A 34 2.53 -0.42 5.21
CA ILE A 34 3.99 -0.51 5.29
C ILE A 34 4.41 -1.81 5.94
N PHE A 35 3.76 -2.20 7.04
CA PHE A 35 4.09 -3.44 7.76
C PHE A 35 3.88 -4.67 6.87
N CYS A 36 2.68 -4.85 6.34
CA CYS A 36 2.36 -5.99 5.47
C CYS A 36 3.19 -5.96 4.19
N GLY A 37 3.36 -4.79 3.58
CA GLY A 37 4.17 -4.62 2.38
C GLY A 37 5.63 -4.97 2.63
N THR A 38 6.18 -4.59 3.79
CA THR A 38 7.55 -4.94 4.19
C THR A 38 7.75 -6.46 4.29
N TRP A 39 6.78 -7.15 4.88
CA TRP A 39 6.82 -8.61 4.95
C TRP A 39 6.85 -9.28 3.57
N VAL A 40 6.14 -8.75 2.58
CA VAL A 40 6.11 -9.34 1.23
C VAL A 40 7.51 -9.45 0.63
N TRP A 41 8.26 -8.35 0.54
CA TRP A 41 9.59 -8.39 -0.08
C TRP A 41 10.63 -9.12 0.79
N ILE A 42 10.52 -9.08 2.13
CA ILE A 42 11.40 -9.86 3.01
C ILE A 42 11.19 -11.36 2.79
N LEU A 43 9.95 -11.83 2.75
CA LEU A 43 9.62 -13.24 2.58
C LEU A 43 10.00 -13.74 1.18
N VAL A 44 9.78 -12.93 0.14
CA VAL A 44 10.22 -13.25 -1.22
C VAL A 44 11.74 -13.33 -1.31
N ALA A 45 12.47 -12.37 -0.72
CA ALA A 45 13.92 -12.41 -0.66
C ALA A 45 14.45 -13.64 0.12
N ALA A 46 13.75 -14.07 1.16
CA ALA A 46 14.11 -15.28 1.93
C ALA A 46 14.02 -16.57 1.10
N THR A 47 13.27 -16.59 0.00
CA THR A 47 13.29 -17.69 -0.98
C THR A 47 14.45 -17.60 -1.97
N SER A 48 15.39 -16.68 -1.76
CA SER A 48 16.46 -16.32 -2.71
C SER A 48 15.94 -15.96 -4.10
N VAL A 49 14.70 -15.47 -4.18
CA VAL A 49 14.02 -15.14 -5.43
C VAL A 49 14.02 -16.34 -6.40
N SER A 50 13.59 -17.51 -5.91
CA SER A 50 13.55 -18.79 -6.64
C SER A 50 12.87 -18.75 -8.02
N PHE A 51 11.92 -17.83 -8.22
CA PHE A 51 11.26 -17.59 -9.51
C PHE A 51 11.51 -16.15 -9.97
N PRO A 52 12.71 -15.83 -10.51
CA PRO A 52 13.14 -14.44 -10.76
C PRO A 52 12.16 -13.60 -11.58
N LEU A 53 11.55 -14.18 -12.61
CA LEU A 53 10.60 -13.45 -13.46
C LEU A 53 9.33 -13.04 -12.71
N LEU A 54 8.79 -13.91 -11.85
CA LEU A 54 7.56 -13.67 -11.11
C LEU A 54 7.86 -12.80 -9.90
N GLN A 55 8.80 -13.26 -9.07
CA GLN A 55 9.14 -12.64 -7.79
C GLN A 55 9.91 -11.32 -7.95
N GLY A 56 10.63 -11.13 -9.06
CA GLY A 56 11.28 -9.83 -9.36
C GLY A 56 10.26 -8.70 -9.48
N TRP A 57 9.11 -8.94 -10.12
CA TRP A 57 8.02 -7.98 -10.17
C TRP A 57 7.42 -7.73 -8.78
N VAL A 58 7.20 -8.80 -8.01
CA VAL A 58 6.68 -8.71 -6.63
C VAL A 58 7.59 -7.85 -5.75
N MET A 59 8.90 -8.09 -5.82
CA MET A 59 9.91 -7.32 -5.10
C MET A 59 9.89 -5.84 -5.50
N TYR A 60 9.85 -5.54 -6.80
CA TYR A 60 9.81 -4.17 -7.29
C TYR A 60 8.59 -3.41 -6.76
N VAL A 61 7.39 -3.97 -6.93
CA VAL A 61 6.14 -3.33 -6.48
C VAL A 61 6.14 -3.15 -4.97
N SER A 62 6.49 -4.20 -4.23
CA SER A 62 6.46 -4.21 -2.77
C SER A 62 7.47 -3.23 -2.15
N LEU A 63 8.71 -3.20 -2.63
CA LEU A 63 9.75 -2.33 -2.11
C LEU A 63 9.50 -0.86 -2.46
N SER A 64 9.14 -0.58 -3.72
CA SER A 64 8.87 0.80 -4.17
C SER A 64 7.66 1.40 -3.45
N SER A 65 6.58 0.65 -3.32
CA SER A 65 5.39 1.10 -2.57
C SER A 65 5.70 1.28 -1.09
N CYS A 66 6.43 0.37 -0.44
CA CYS A 66 6.85 0.52 0.95
C CYS A 66 7.64 1.83 1.18
N LEU A 67 8.59 2.15 0.30
CA LEU A 67 9.38 3.38 0.41
C LEU A 67 8.53 4.64 0.18
N ILE A 68 7.64 4.63 -0.80
CA ILE A 68 6.76 5.78 -1.07
C ILE A 68 5.74 5.98 0.06
N SER A 69 5.10 4.90 0.56
CA SER A 69 4.22 4.96 1.73
C SER A 69 4.95 5.48 2.95
N LEU A 70 6.21 5.11 3.17
CA LEU A 70 7.04 5.65 4.25
C LEU A 70 7.27 7.15 4.08
N LEU A 71 7.57 7.62 2.87
CA LEU A 71 7.73 9.05 2.57
C LEU A 71 6.42 9.82 2.77
N LEU A 72 5.28 9.25 2.37
CA LEU A 72 3.96 9.82 2.63
C LEU A 72 3.67 9.90 4.12
N LEU A 73 3.93 8.83 4.88
CA LEU A 73 3.76 8.82 6.33
C LEU A 73 4.58 9.92 7.01
N ILE A 74 5.86 10.03 6.65
CA ILE A 74 6.77 11.08 7.13
C ILE A 74 6.18 12.47 6.80
N SER A 75 5.71 12.66 5.56
CA SER A 75 5.11 13.92 5.13
C SER A 75 3.84 14.29 5.90
N TYR A 76 3.01 13.32 6.28
CA TYR A 76 1.84 13.52 7.14
C TYR A 76 2.22 13.82 8.58
N VAL A 77 3.17 13.09 9.15
CA VAL A 77 3.65 13.32 10.53
C VAL A 77 4.25 14.71 10.68
N PHE A 78 5.03 15.18 9.71
CA PHE A 78 5.66 16.51 9.74
C PHE A 78 4.80 17.63 9.13
N GLY A 79 3.61 17.32 8.59
CA GLY A 79 2.68 18.33 8.07
C GLY A 79 3.12 18.99 6.75
N PHE A 80 3.96 18.34 5.94
CA PHE A 80 4.47 18.89 4.68
C PHE A 80 3.38 19.14 3.62
N HIS A 81 2.22 18.47 3.76
CA HIS A 81 1.06 18.63 2.90
C HIS A 81 0.38 20.02 2.98
N LYS A 82 0.59 20.78 4.07
CA LYS A 82 0.04 22.13 4.29
C LYS A 82 -1.45 22.27 3.96
N ASN A 83 -2.22 21.21 4.22
CA ASN A 83 -3.65 21.10 3.90
C ASN A 83 -4.03 21.38 2.43
N SER A 84 -3.15 21.07 1.47
CA SER A 84 -3.37 21.31 0.04
C SER A 84 -4.31 20.27 -0.59
N GLU A 85 -5.27 20.72 -1.42
CA GLU A 85 -6.12 19.82 -2.22
C GLU A 85 -5.32 18.95 -3.18
N ASN A 86 -4.25 19.49 -3.78
CA ASN A 86 -3.34 18.72 -4.64
C ASN A 86 -2.71 17.53 -3.91
N TRP A 87 -2.51 17.66 -2.60
CA TRP A 87 -1.98 16.56 -1.79
C TRP A 87 -2.99 15.42 -1.66
N LYS A 88 -4.29 15.74 -1.48
CA LYS A 88 -5.36 14.71 -1.46
C LYS A 88 -5.44 13.96 -2.79
N VAL A 89 -5.32 14.67 -3.91
CA VAL A 89 -5.35 14.06 -5.25
C VAL A 89 -4.13 13.17 -5.46
N LEU A 90 -2.94 13.62 -5.08
CA LEU A 90 -1.71 12.83 -5.16
C LEU A 90 -1.83 11.55 -4.32
N ASP A 91 -2.33 11.67 -3.09
CA ASP A 91 -2.53 10.56 -2.15
C ASP A 91 -3.51 9.53 -2.71
N SER A 92 -4.67 9.96 -3.20
CA SER A 92 -5.67 9.09 -3.83
C SER A 92 -5.11 8.38 -5.06
N LEU A 93 -4.42 9.11 -5.95
CA LEU A 93 -3.82 8.55 -7.16
C LEU A 93 -2.74 7.52 -6.83
N TYR A 94 -1.90 7.81 -5.84
CA TYR A 94 -0.87 6.89 -5.38
C TYR A 94 -1.47 5.59 -4.83
N HIS A 95 -2.43 5.67 -3.91
CA HIS A 95 -3.04 4.46 -3.32
C HIS A 95 -3.80 3.65 -4.37
N GLY A 96 -4.52 4.31 -5.29
CA GLY A 96 -5.23 3.64 -6.38
C GLY A 96 -4.29 2.95 -7.38
N ALA A 97 -3.24 3.64 -7.85
CA ALA A 97 -2.25 3.04 -8.74
C ALA A 97 -1.49 1.89 -8.05
N THR A 98 -1.10 2.10 -6.80
CA THR A 98 -0.41 1.08 -6.01
C THR A 98 -1.29 -0.13 -5.78
N ALA A 99 -2.59 0.01 -5.50
CA ALA A 99 -3.52 -1.10 -5.39
C ALA A 99 -3.55 -1.98 -6.65
N ILE A 100 -3.59 -1.38 -7.84
CA ILE A 100 -3.59 -2.12 -9.12
C ILE A 100 -2.27 -2.88 -9.30
N LEU A 101 -1.14 -2.21 -9.05
CA LEU A 101 0.19 -2.83 -9.13
C LEU A 101 0.34 -3.96 -8.10
N TYR A 102 -0.11 -3.75 -6.87
CA TYR A 102 -0.02 -4.74 -5.80
C TYR A 102 -0.93 -5.95 -6.06
N MET A 103 -2.11 -5.75 -6.67
CA MET A 103 -2.95 -6.85 -7.12
C MET A 103 -2.21 -7.72 -8.16
N SER A 104 -1.53 -7.09 -9.12
CA SER A 104 -0.72 -7.83 -10.10
C SER A 104 0.43 -8.61 -9.45
N ALA A 105 1.09 -8.02 -8.45
CA ALA A 105 2.12 -8.69 -7.66
C ALA A 105 1.55 -9.84 -6.83
N ALA A 106 0.40 -9.66 -6.18
CA ALA A 106 -0.26 -10.70 -5.39
C ALA A 106 -0.61 -11.94 -6.23
N VAL A 107 -1.14 -11.74 -7.45
CA VAL A 107 -1.43 -12.83 -8.39
C VAL A 107 -0.15 -13.54 -8.84
N LEU A 108 0.91 -12.79 -9.18
CA LEU A 108 2.19 -13.40 -9.55
C LEU A 108 2.85 -14.15 -8.38
N GLN A 109 2.72 -13.64 -7.16
CA GLN A 109 3.21 -14.31 -5.96
C GLN A 109 2.41 -15.57 -5.65
N ALA A 110 1.08 -15.56 -5.82
CA ALA A 110 0.25 -16.75 -5.71
C ALA A 110 0.64 -17.82 -6.74
N ASN A 111 0.94 -17.41 -7.98
CA ASN A 111 1.47 -18.32 -9.00
C ASN A 111 2.84 -18.89 -8.61
N ALA A 112 3.75 -18.09 -8.04
CA ALA A 112 5.02 -18.57 -7.51
C ALA A 112 4.82 -19.57 -6.36
N THR A 113 3.82 -19.37 -5.50
CA THR A 113 3.44 -20.31 -4.45
C THR A 113 3.00 -21.66 -5.03
N ILE A 114 2.11 -21.66 -6.02
CA ILE A 114 1.66 -22.91 -6.68
C ILE A 114 2.84 -23.64 -7.32
N ARG A 115 3.69 -22.92 -8.06
CA ARG A 115 4.87 -23.50 -8.71
C ARG A 115 5.91 -24.00 -7.70
N SER A 116 5.96 -23.43 -6.50
CA SER A 116 6.91 -23.89 -5.47
C SER A 116 6.62 -25.30 -4.97
N GLU A 117 5.38 -25.78 -5.09
CA GLU A 117 4.99 -27.15 -4.77
C GLU A 117 5.54 -28.16 -5.80
N SER A 118 5.52 -27.81 -7.10
CA SER A 118 5.86 -28.72 -8.20
C SER A 118 7.28 -28.56 -8.77
N GLU A 119 7.84 -27.34 -8.73
CA GLU A 119 9.03 -26.96 -9.49
C GLU A 119 10.19 -26.44 -8.61
N SER A 120 10.01 -26.31 -7.29
CA SER A 120 11.09 -25.78 -6.46
C SER A 120 12.29 -26.73 -6.46
N VAL A 121 13.44 -26.23 -6.94
CA VAL A 121 14.71 -26.95 -7.09
C VAL A 121 15.19 -27.62 -5.79
N SER A 122 14.65 -27.20 -4.65
CA SER A 122 15.01 -27.68 -3.31
C SER A 122 13.99 -28.64 -2.68
N HIS A 123 12.78 -28.80 -3.24
CA HIS A 123 11.62 -29.45 -2.59
C HIS A 123 11.47 -29.08 -1.10
N LEU A 124 11.87 -27.86 -0.74
CA LEU A 124 12.02 -27.48 0.66
C LEU A 124 10.65 -26.97 1.13
N PRO A 125 9.98 -27.64 2.10
CA PRO A 125 8.67 -27.20 2.60
C PRO A 125 8.66 -25.73 3.05
N LEU A 126 9.83 -25.24 3.48
CA LEU A 126 10.05 -23.84 3.85
C LEU A 126 9.76 -22.85 2.72
N TYR A 127 10.16 -23.13 1.47
CA TYR A 127 9.96 -22.17 0.36
C TYR A 127 8.49 -22.04 0.00
N TYR A 128 7.75 -23.14 0.03
CA TYR A 128 6.29 -23.12 -0.12
C TYR A 128 5.63 -22.30 1.00
N GLN A 129 6.04 -22.50 2.25
CA GLN A 129 5.52 -21.74 3.40
C GLN A 129 5.83 -20.24 3.30
N LEU A 130 7.07 -19.88 2.93
CA LEU A 130 7.49 -18.49 2.72
C LEU A 130 6.70 -17.83 1.58
N ASN A 131 6.56 -18.51 0.44
CA ASN A 131 5.78 -18.01 -0.68
C ASN A 131 4.29 -17.86 -0.33
N SER A 132 3.73 -18.81 0.41
CA SER A 132 2.35 -18.76 0.90
C SER A 132 2.11 -17.58 1.84
N ALA A 133 3.02 -17.35 2.79
CA ALA A 133 2.97 -16.19 3.67
C ALA A 133 3.11 -14.88 2.89
N ALA A 134 4.02 -14.82 1.90
CA ALA A 134 4.17 -13.66 1.03
C ALA A 134 2.90 -13.38 0.22
N SER A 135 2.24 -14.41 -0.32
CA SER A 135 0.95 -14.28 -1.00
C SER A 135 -0.11 -13.69 -0.07
N PHE A 136 -0.24 -14.21 1.14
CA PHE A 136 -1.18 -13.70 2.14
C PHE A 136 -0.96 -12.21 2.42
N PHE A 137 0.27 -11.81 2.75
CA PHE A 137 0.58 -10.41 2.99
C PHE A 137 0.38 -9.54 1.75
N ALA A 138 0.63 -10.05 0.54
CA ALA A 138 0.43 -9.29 -0.69
C ALA A 138 -1.06 -8.99 -0.94
N PHE A 139 -1.95 -9.96 -0.70
CA PHE A 139 -3.39 -9.72 -0.78
C PHE A 139 -3.89 -8.76 0.30
N ILE A 140 -3.41 -8.90 1.55
CA ILE A 140 -3.76 -7.96 2.63
C ILE A 140 -3.30 -6.55 2.28
N THR A 141 -2.05 -6.39 1.81
CA THR A 141 -1.50 -5.09 1.41
C THR A 141 -2.30 -4.47 0.27
N THR A 142 -2.66 -5.27 -0.73
CA THR A 142 -3.54 -4.84 -1.84
C THR A 142 -4.89 -4.34 -1.31
N PHE A 143 -5.51 -5.09 -0.40
CA PHE A 143 -6.78 -4.71 0.21
C PHE A 143 -6.69 -3.41 1.00
N LEU A 144 -5.60 -3.19 1.74
CA LEU A 144 -5.37 -1.95 2.48
C LEU A 144 -5.24 -0.74 1.54
N TYR A 145 -4.44 -0.85 0.47
CA TYR A 145 -4.33 0.20 -0.54
C TYR A 145 -5.68 0.52 -1.20
N ILE A 146 -6.50 -0.51 -1.47
CA ILE A 146 -7.87 -0.35 -1.99
C ILE A 146 -8.73 0.43 -0.98
N LEU A 147 -8.79 -0.01 0.28
CA LEU A 147 -9.57 0.64 1.32
C LEU A 147 -9.16 2.11 1.51
N HIS A 148 -7.86 2.38 1.44
CA HIS A 148 -7.34 3.73 1.54
C HIS A 148 -7.83 4.60 0.39
N ALA A 149 -7.62 4.17 -0.86
CA ALA A 149 -8.03 4.92 -2.04
C ALA A 149 -9.55 5.19 -2.06
N PHE A 150 -10.37 4.18 -1.76
CA PHE A 150 -11.82 4.34 -1.69
C PHE A 150 -12.27 5.26 -0.56
N SER A 151 -11.64 5.18 0.61
CA SER A 151 -11.98 6.06 1.74
C SER A 151 -11.68 7.52 1.45
N ILE A 152 -10.64 7.84 0.68
CA ILE A 152 -10.37 9.22 0.24
C ILE A 152 -11.43 9.67 -0.77
N TYR A 153 -11.83 8.81 -1.70
CA TYR A 153 -12.78 9.16 -2.75
C TYR A 153 -14.19 9.49 -2.22
N TYR A 154 -14.61 8.85 -1.12
CA TYR A 154 -15.94 9.05 -0.53
C TYR A 154 -15.99 10.14 0.56
N GLN A 155 -14.89 10.85 0.83
CA GLN A 155 -14.83 12.00 1.75
C GLN A 155 -15.06 13.33 1.01
#